data_AF-A0A3P3UBC4-F1
#
_entry.id   AF-A0A3P3UBC4-F1
#
_cell.length_a   1.000
_cell.length_b   1.000
_cell.length_c   1.000
_cell.angle_alpha   90.00
_cell.angle_beta   90.00
_cell.angle_gamma   90.00
#
_symmetry.space_group_name_H-M   'P 1'
#
loop_
_entity.id
_entity.type
_entity.pdbx_description
1 polymer ?
#
loop_
_entity_poly.entity_id
_entity_poly.type
_entity_poly.pdbx_seq_one_letter_code
_entity_poly.pdbx_strand_id
1 'polypeptide(L)' 'MSEDEFLNLLQLARNHDQTAMYKLIEYYKNDIYKLSMYMKMPQEDAVQSIVVEMIDLFMKAD' A
#
# COMPACT_ATOMS: atom_id res chain seq x y z
N MET A 1 7.00 5.95 10.55
CA MET A 1 7.37 6.73 9.37
C MET A 1 7.01 8.18 9.66
N SER A 2 7.93 9.12 9.40
CA SER A 2 7.59 10.56 9.42
C SER A 2 6.91 10.98 8.11
N GLU A 3 6.34 12.17 8.08
CA GLU A 3 5.72 12.72 6.87
C GLU A 3 6.74 12.86 5.72
N ASP A 4 7.92 13.43 5.99
CA ASP A 4 8.97 13.57 4.98
C ASP A 4 9.45 12.22 4.42
N GLU A 5 9.57 11.21 5.29
CA GLU A 5 9.96 9.86 4.90
C GLU A 5 8.89 9.22 3.99
N PHE A 6 7.61 9.41 4.34
CA PHE A 6 6.49 8.96 3.52
C PHE A 6 6.48 9.63 2.14
N LEU A 7 6.61 10.95 2.09
CA LEU A 7 6.60 11.71 0.85
C LEU A 7 7.77 11.31 -0.07
N ASN A 8 8.96 11.07 0.49
CA ASN A 8 10.11 10.58 -0.27
C ASN A 8 9.86 9.18 -0.84
N LEU A 9 9.36 8.25 -0.01
CA LEU A 9 9.02 6.90 -0.48
C LEU A 9 7.93 6.92 -1.54
N LEU A 10 6.93 7.80 -1.41
CA LEU A 10 5.87 7.96 -2.40
C LEU A 10 6.41 8.46 -3.74
N GLN A 11 7.30 9.45 -3.74
CA GLN A 11 7.95 9.92 -4.96
C GLN A 11 8.79 8.82 -5.63
N LEU A 12 9.57 8.07 -4.85
CA LEU A 12 10.37 6.95 -5.38
C LEU A 12 9.46 5.86 -5.98
N ALA A 13 8.40 5.49 -5.27
CA ALA A 13 7.46 4.47 -5.73
C ALA A 13 6.77 4.86 -7.05
N ARG A 14 6.39 6.13 -7.21
CA ARG A 14 5.84 6.68 -8.47
C ARG A 14 6.86 6.66 -9.61
N ASN A 15 8.14 6.79 -9.29
CA ASN A 15 9.25 6.61 -10.25
C ASN A 15 9.62 5.12 -10.46
N HIS A 16 8.68 4.20 -10.23
CA HIS A 16 8.84 2.75 -10.40
C HIS A 16 9.85 2.07 -9.47
N ASP A 17 10.22 2.71 -8.34
CA ASP A 17 11.05 2.04 -7.32
C ASP A 17 10.21 1.01 -6.54
N GLN A 18 10.45 -0.27 -6.85
CA GLN A 18 9.76 -1.39 -6.22
C GLN A 18 10.05 -1.51 -4.71
N THR A 19 11.26 -1.12 -4.27
CA THR A 19 11.64 -1.19 -2.86
C THR A 19 10.87 -0.12 -2.07
N ALA A 20 10.71 1.07 -2.63
CA ALA A 20 9.92 2.13 -2.03
C ALA A 20 8.44 1.74 -1.93
N MET A 21 7.87 1.17 -3.00
CA MET A 21 6.50 0.65 -2.98
C MET A 21 6.32 -0.45 -1.93
N TYR A 22 7.26 -1.39 -1.85
CA TYR A 22 7.21 -2.46 -0.84
C TYR A 22 7.24 -1.90 0.58
N LYS A 23 8.09 -0.91 0.87
CA LYS A 23 8.15 -0.25 2.19
C LYS A 23 6.84 0.45 2.55
N LEU A 24 6.18 1.08 1.59
CA LEU A 24 4.85 1.68 1.79
C LEU A 24 3.80 0.61 2.13
N ILE A 25 3.79 -0.52 1.40
CA ILE A 25 2.87 -1.64 1.68
C ILE A 25 3.15 -2.26 3.05
N GLU A 26 4.42 -2.47 3.38
CA GLU A 26 4.84 -3.03 4.66
C GLU A 26 4.42 -2.14 5.83
N TYR A 27 4.53 -0.81 5.67
CA TYR A 27 4.09 0.15 6.68
C TYR A 27 2.60 0.00 7.02
N TYR A 28 1.74 -0.25 6.02
CA TYR A 28 0.30 -0.45 6.21
C TYR A 28 -0.13 -1.90 6.44
N LYS A 29 0.80 -2.87 6.53
CA LYS A 29 0.49 -4.30 6.61
C LYS A 29 -0.56 -4.66 7.66
N ASN A 30 -0.45 -4.07 8.86
CA ASN A 30 -1.39 -4.32 9.94
C ASN A 30 -2.79 -3.79 9.65
N ASP A 31 -2.89 -2.63 8.98
CA ASP A 31 -4.17 -2.03 8.62
C ASP A 31 -4.81 -2.76 7.44
N ILE A 32 -4.01 -3.17 6.45
CA ILE A 32 -4.44 -4.06 5.36
C ILE A 32 -5.05 -5.35 5.95
N TYR A 33 -4.37 -5.97 6.91
CA TYR A 33 -4.87 -7.18 7.55
C TYR A 33 -6.15 -6.92 8.35
N LYS A 34 -6.24 -5.81 9.10
CA LYS A 34 -7.46 -5.47 9.85
C LYS A 34 -8.65 -5.20 8.92
N LEU A 35 -8.45 -4.42 7.86
CA LEU A 35 -9.50 -4.04 6.93
C LEU A 35 -10.00 -5.25 6.13
N SER A 36 -9.10 -6.14 5.72
CA SER A 36 -9.47 -7.37 4.99
C SER A 36 -10.41 -8.29 5.78
N MET A 37 -10.35 -8.32 7.12
CA MET A 37 -11.27 -9.12 7.95
C MET A 37 -12.75 -8.75 7.78
N TYR A 38 -13.04 -7.55 7.27
CA TYR A 38 -14.41 -7.07 7.06
C TYR A 38 -14.92 -7.28 5.64
N MET A 39 -14.07 -7.78 4.73
CA MET A 39 -14.44 -8.03 3.33
C MET A 39 -15.11 -9.40 3.19
N LYS A 40 -16.18 -9.49 2.39
CA LYS A 40 -16.92 -10.74 2.15
C LYS A 40 -16.25 -11.61 1.07
N MET A 41 -14.99 -11.95 1.27
CA MET A 41 -14.20 -12.80 0.37
C MET A 41 -13.10 -13.53 1.17
N PRO A 42 -12.40 -14.53 0.58
CA PRO A 42 -11.27 -15.17 1.24
C PRO A 42 -10.23 -14.16 1.71
N GLN A 43 -9.58 -14.45 2.84
CA GLN A 43 -8.66 -13.51 3.50
C GLN A 43 -7.49 -13.12 2.58
N GLU A 44 -6.94 -14.06 1.83
CA GLU A 44 -5.86 -13.81 0.87
C GLU A 44 -6.31 -12.87 -0.25
N ASP A 45 -7.49 -13.11 -0.82
CA ASP A 45 -8.07 -12.27 -1.88
C ASP A 45 -8.38 -10.86 -1.38
N ALA A 46 -8.88 -10.73 -0.14
CA ALA A 46 -9.15 -9.44 0.49
C ALA A 46 -7.86 -8.64 0.69
N VAL A 47 -6.80 -9.27 1.20
CA VAL A 47 -5.48 -8.65 1.36
C VAL A 47 -4.93 -8.19 0.01
N GLN A 48 -4.98 -9.05 -1.02
CA GLN A 48 -4.49 -8.69 -2.36
C GLN A 48 -5.30 -7.54 -2.98
N SER A 49 -6.63 -7.56 -2.81
CA SER A 49 -7.51 -6.50 -3.32
C SER A 49 -7.14 -5.13 -2.73
N ILE A 50 -6.90 -5.07 -1.42
CA ILE A 50 -6.48 -3.82 -0.76
C ILE A 50 -5.10 -3.38 -1.26
N VAL A 51 -4.15 -4.31 -1.39
CA VAL A 51 -2.80 -3.99 -1.86
C VAL A 51 -2.84 -3.42 -3.29
N VAL A 52 -3.61 -4.03 -4.19
CA VAL A 52 -3.77 -3.56 -5.58
C VAL A 52 -4.35 -2.15 -5.60
N GLU A 53 -5.45 -1.90 -4.89
CA GLU A 53 -6.05 -0.57 -4.83
C GLU A 53 -5.10 0.47 -4.21
N MET A 54 -4.32 0.08 -3.20
CA MET A 54 -3.35 0.98 -2.57
C MET A 54 -2.21 1.35 -3.52
N ILE A 55 -1.70 0.39 -4.30
CA ILE A 55 -0.70 0.66 -5.35
C ILE A 55 -1.28 1.63 -6.39
N ASP A 56 -2.51 1.38 -6.85
CA ASP A 56 -3.20 2.24 -7.81
C ASP A 56 -3.38 3.66 -7.27
N LEU A 57 -3.75 3.81 -6.00
CA LEU A 57 -3.88 5.12 -5.33
C LEU A 57 -2.55 5.87 -5.27
N PHE A 58 -1.46 5.20 -4.93
CA PHE A 58 -0.13 5.83 -4.88
C PHE A 58 0.35 6.27 -6.27
N MET A 59 0.01 5.51 -7.31
CA MET A 59 0.39 5.82 -8.70
C MET A 59 -0.48 6.90 -9.35
N LYS A 60 -1.76 7.02 -8.97
CA LYS A 60 -2.71 7.99 -9.56
C LYS A 60 -2.71 9.36 -8.92
N ALA A 61 -2.20 9.49 -7.69
CA ALA A 61 -2.24 10.78 -7.01
C ALA A 61 -1.28 11.76 -7.69
N ASP A 62 -1.84 12.77 -8.36
CA ASP A 62 -1.11 13.93 -8.91
C ASP A 62 -0.67 14.89 -7.79
#